data_AF-A0A947ILX8-F1
#
_entry.id   AF-A0A947ILX8-F1
#
_cell.length_a   1.000
_cell.length_b   1.000
_cell.length_c   1.000
_cell.angle_alpha   90.00
_cell.angle_beta   90.00
_cell.angle_gamma   90.00
#
_symmetry.space_group_name_H-M   'P 1'
#
loop_
_entity.id
_entity.type
_entity.pdbx_description
1 polymer ?
#
loop_
_entity_poly.entity_id
_entity_poly.type
_entity_poly.pdbx_seq_one_letter_code
_entity_poly.pdbx_strand_id
1 'polypeptide(L)'
;KKNCVHCWATLDDADAKALLAGWKQFDEDVKGYKKPEYQPAPVADVIDKLPALFMDLTGEVKDTNIATYEQVVTAKIQAVKTDLKTDQDFADADAFVKFFEKAEKEIESVKAQALAKTASIEELFNTVDRLKEQMRSKRLELNKLVTERKKEVKVEIAQAARQLVDDHVTKLNESLGGAHMPKILTDFNGAMKGKRTVETLQSSADDEVARAKIEANETAELIRANLKQLDAVAHPFLFNDRSQLLLKATDDLAALITARESEHEKAEAARLEADRAKIREEEAAKLAAEQASAQAEQQTETAKPAPQEAAPAAREVAQATGSVSAPSANTAQAKPQITGELTEYQMGWLDGISAYAHWKDGVQYVGTGDRTLKEAVDQFMTQDKAA
;
A
#
# COMPACT_ATOMS: atom_id res chain seq x y z
N LYS A 1 42.58 14.06 23.50
CA LYS A 1 42.16 14.69 22.23
C LYS A 1 43.17 14.38 21.12
N LYS A 2 43.12 13.16 20.56
CA LYS A 2 43.72 12.72 19.28
C LYS A 2 42.73 11.71 18.70
N ASN A 3 42.76 11.47 17.38
CA ASN A 3 41.78 10.64 16.65
C ASN A 3 40.39 11.30 16.48
N CYS A 4 40.34 12.59 16.13
CA CYS A 4 39.20 13.15 15.42
C CYS A 4 39.52 13.07 13.92
N VAL A 5 38.84 12.19 13.19
CA VAL A 5 38.96 12.11 11.72
C VAL A 5 37.93 13.08 11.14
N HIS A 6 38.39 14.14 10.48
CA HIS A 6 37.53 15.02 9.69
C HIS A 6 37.58 14.60 8.21
N CYS A 7 36.42 14.49 7.57
CA CYS A 7 36.30 14.54 6.12
C CYS A 7 35.72 15.90 5.71
N TRP A 8 36.04 16.35 4.51
CA TRP A 8 35.32 17.42 3.83
C TRP A 8 34.43 16.76 2.78
N ALA A 9 33.12 16.77 3.02
CA ALA A 9 32.13 16.42 2.01
C ALA A 9 31.61 17.71 1.38
N THR A 10 31.73 17.82 0.06
CA THR A 10 30.95 18.79 -0.72
C THR A 10 29.54 18.21 -0.88
N LEU A 11 28.54 18.83 -0.27
CA LEU A 11 27.15 18.51 -0.59
C LEU A 11 26.91 18.83 -2.06
N ASP A 12 26.21 17.95 -2.77
CA ASP A 12 25.58 18.32 -4.04
C ASP A 12 24.20 18.97 -3.79
N ASP A 13 23.55 19.43 -4.87
CA ASP A 13 22.26 20.12 -4.77
C ASP A 13 21.13 19.19 -4.27
N ALA A 14 21.27 17.86 -4.42
CA ALA A 14 20.29 16.89 -3.93
C ALA A 14 20.45 16.64 -2.42
N ASP A 15 21.69 16.43 -1.95
CA ASP A 15 22.03 16.38 -0.52
C ASP A 15 21.59 17.67 0.19
N ALA A 16 21.87 18.83 -0.40
CA ALA A 16 21.47 20.13 0.15
C ALA A 16 19.93 20.28 0.23
N LYS A 17 19.18 19.86 -0.80
CA LYS A 17 17.72 19.88 -0.79
C LYS A 17 17.14 18.92 0.26
N ALA A 18 17.64 17.69 0.33
CA ALA A 18 17.19 16.68 1.29
C ALA A 18 17.44 17.11 2.74
N LEU A 19 18.62 17.69 3.01
CA LEU A 19 18.97 18.25 4.31
C LEU A 19 18.04 19.41 4.69
N LEU A 20 17.74 20.32 3.76
CA LEU A 20 16.78 21.43 4.00
C LEU A 20 15.35 20.92 4.24
N ALA A 21 14.91 19.86 3.56
CA ALA A 21 13.60 19.24 3.81
C ALA A 21 13.54 18.61 5.21
N GLY A 22 14.59 17.88 5.62
CA GLY A 22 14.73 17.33 6.96
C GLY A 22 14.70 18.40 8.06
N TRP A 23 15.41 19.52 7.88
CA TRP A 23 15.40 20.62 8.84
C TRP A 23 14.05 21.33 8.96
N LYS A 24 13.28 21.46 7.86
CA LYS A 24 11.90 21.96 7.92
C LYS A 24 11.00 21.04 8.76
N GLN A 25 11.05 19.73 8.49
CA GLN A 25 10.25 18.75 9.23
C GLN A 25 10.63 18.73 10.72
N PHE A 26 11.93 18.81 11.02
CA PHE A 26 12.43 18.91 12.39
C PHE A 26 11.93 20.18 13.12
N ASP A 27 11.96 21.34 12.46
CA ASP A 27 11.44 22.59 13.05
C ASP A 27 9.91 22.57 13.24
N GLU A 28 9.15 21.82 12.45
CA GLU A 28 7.73 21.56 12.72
C GLU A 28 7.54 20.61 13.91
N ASP A 29 8.24 19.47 13.94
CA ASP A 29 8.10 18.47 14.99
C ASP A 29 8.59 18.98 16.36
N VAL A 30 9.65 19.79 16.41
CA VAL A 30 10.13 20.46 17.64
C VAL A 30 9.07 21.35 18.28
N LYS A 31 8.19 21.98 17.50
CA LYS A 31 7.10 22.83 18.05
C LYS A 31 6.00 21.98 18.72
N GLY A 32 5.83 20.73 18.30
CA GLY A 32 4.92 19.76 18.93
C GLY A 32 5.59 18.90 20.02
N TYR A 33 6.92 18.81 20.02
CA TYR A 33 7.67 17.83 20.80
C TYR A 33 7.59 18.05 22.31
N LYS A 34 6.91 17.13 23.00
CA LYS A 34 7.00 16.95 24.45
C LYS A 34 7.94 15.78 24.72
N LYS A 35 9.12 16.07 25.28
CA LYS A 35 10.09 15.04 25.65
C LYS A 35 9.45 14.01 26.60
N PRO A 36 9.42 12.71 26.26
CA PRO A 36 9.08 11.68 27.24
C PRO A 36 10.12 11.67 28.37
N GLU A 37 9.67 11.61 29.63
CA GLU A 37 10.58 11.44 30.77
C GLU A 37 11.10 10.00 30.82
N TYR A 38 12.12 9.73 30.02
CA TYR A 38 12.78 8.43 30.00
C TYR A 38 13.79 8.32 31.15
N GLN A 39 13.52 7.36 32.05
CA GLN A 39 14.47 6.93 33.08
C GLN A 39 15.68 6.23 32.43
N PRO A 40 16.87 6.22 33.06
CA PRO A 40 18.00 5.46 32.54
C PRO A 40 17.64 3.98 32.40
N ALA A 41 18.23 3.32 31.39
CA ALA A 41 17.88 1.96 30.95
C ALA A 41 17.62 1.02 32.15
N PRO A 42 16.40 0.46 32.28
CA PRO A 42 15.93 -0.09 33.54
C PRO A 42 16.75 -1.29 33.97
N VAL A 43 17.46 -1.11 35.07
CA VAL A 43 18.00 -2.22 35.86
C VAL A 43 16.79 -2.82 36.57
N ALA A 44 16.50 -4.08 36.28
CA ALA A 44 15.43 -4.80 36.96
C ALA A 44 15.62 -4.72 38.48
N ASP A 45 14.54 -4.45 39.21
CA ASP A 45 14.56 -4.25 40.65
C ASP A 45 15.22 -5.44 41.36
N VAL A 46 15.94 -5.19 42.45
CA VAL A 46 16.76 -6.23 43.09
C VAL A 46 15.86 -7.25 43.79
N ILE A 47 15.47 -8.29 43.06
CA ILE A 47 14.65 -9.38 43.60
C ILE A 47 15.46 -10.08 44.70
N ASP A 48 15.07 -9.86 45.97
CA ASP A 48 15.74 -10.51 47.10
C ASP A 48 15.78 -12.03 46.88
N LYS A 49 16.97 -12.60 47.06
CA LYS A 49 17.17 -14.04 46.97
C LYS A 49 16.28 -14.73 48.00
N LEU A 50 15.59 -15.79 47.60
CA LEU A 50 14.89 -16.65 48.56
C LEU A 50 15.90 -17.17 49.61
N PRO A 51 15.48 -17.36 50.88
CA PRO A 51 16.32 -18.03 51.86
C PRO A 51 16.66 -19.43 51.35
N ALA A 52 17.89 -19.88 51.58
CA ALA A 52 18.33 -21.20 51.12
C ALA A 52 17.44 -22.30 51.72
N LEU A 53 16.77 -23.07 50.85
CA LEU A 53 15.88 -24.15 51.25
C LEU A 53 16.72 -25.29 51.86
N PHE A 54 16.45 -25.66 53.11
CA PHE A 54 17.21 -26.66 53.86
C PHE A 54 16.29 -27.69 54.50
N MET A 55 16.76 -28.94 54.55
CA MET A 55 16.14 -30.01 55.33
C MET A 55 17.20 -31.01 55.81
N ASP A 56 17.02 -31.55 57.01
CA ASP A 56 17.63 -32.83 57.39
C ASP A 56 16.54 -33.89 57.70
N LEU A 57 16.84 -35.11 57.29
CA LEU A 57 15.94 -36.27 57.30
C LEU A 57 16.74 -37.48 57.78
N THR A 58 16.28 -38.09 58.87
CA THR A 58 16.79 -39.37 59.39
C THR A 58 15.68 -40.05 60.20
N GLY A 59 14.91 -40.94 59.55
CA GLY A 59 13.73 -41.60 60.14
C GLY A 59 12.50 -40.71 60.20
N GLU A 60 12.68 -39.47 60.67
CA GLU A 60 11.66 -38.42 60.77
C GLU A 60 12.23 -37.08 60.22
N VAL A 61 11.38 -36.06 60.10
CA VAL A 61 11.79 -34.69 59.76
C VAL A 61 12.39 -34.04 61.02
N LYS A 62 13.68 -33.70 60.99
CA LYS A 62 14.35 -33.04 62.13
C LYS A 62 14.13 -31.54 62.14
N ASP A 63 14.56 -30.89 61.06
CA ASP A 63 14.52 -29.45 60.88
C ASP A 63 14.14 -29.14 59.42
N THR A 64 13.25 -28.15 59.25
CA THR A 64 12.86 -27.64 57.93
C THR A 64 12.47 -26.17 58.01
N ASN A 65 12.91 -25.37 57.03
CA ASN A 65 12.52 -23.96 56.91
C ASN A 65 11.36 -23.73 55.92
N ILE A 66 10.67 -24.79 55.49
CA ILE A 66 9.70 -24.74 54.39
C ILE A 66 8.51 -23.80 54.67
N ALA A 67 8.04 -23.70 55.91
CA ALA A 67 6.92 -22.79 56.26
C ALA A 67 7.31 -21.31 56.12
N THR A 68 8.55 -20.94 56.47
CA THR A 68 9.07 -19.58 56.26
C THR A 68 9.36 -19.32 54.78
N TYR A 69 9.87 -20.33 54.07
CA TYR A 69 10.10 -20.28 52.63
C TYR A 69 8.78 -20.08 51.86
N GLU A 70 7.70 -20.78 52.24
CA GLU A 70 6.34 -20.59 51.69
C GLU A 70 5.87 -19.14 51.83
N GLN A 71 5.99 -18.54 53.01
CA GLN A 71 5.56 -17.17 53.26
C GLN A 71 6.30 -16.17 52.36
N VAL A 72 7.63 -16.29 52.24
CA VAL A 72 8.46 -15.43 51.39
C VAL A 72 8.13 -15.62 49.90
N VAL A 73 7.91 -16.86 49.47
CA VAL A 73 7.52 -17.18 48.09
C VAL A 73 6.14 -16.62 47.75
N THR A 74 5.16 -16.84 48.61
CA THR A 74 3.78 -16.36 48.39
C THR A 74 3.72 -14.84 48.33
N ALA A 75 4.44 -14.15 49.23
CA ALA A 75 4.57 -12.70 49.20
C ALA A 75 5.22 -12.19 47.90
N LYS A 76 6.31 -12.82 47.43
CA LYS A 76 6.94 -12.43 46.16
C LYS A 76 6.09 -12.77 44.93
N ILE A 77 5.27 -13.83 44.96
CA ILE A 77 4.29 -14.14 43.90
C ILE A 77 3.18 -13.08 43.84
N GLN A 78 2.70 -12.60 44.99
CA GLN A 78 1.70 -11.53 45.08
C GLN A 78 2.25 -10.15 44.67
N ALA A 79 3.55 -9.91 44.86
CA ALA A 79 4.19 -8.64 44.54
C ALA A 79 4.46 -8.43 43.04
N VAL A 80 4.39 -9.47 42.18
CA VAL A 80 4.70 -9.29 40.75
C VAL A 80 3.55 -8.64 40.00
N LYS A 81 3.82 -7.45 39.46
CA LYS A 81 2.93 -6.69 38.58
C LYS A 81 2.61 -7.48 37.30
N THR A 82 1.33 -7.56 36.95
CA THR A 82 0.84 -8.20 35.71
C THR A 82 0.47 -7.20 34.61
N ASP A 83 0.24 -5.94 34.96
CA ASP A 83 -0.02 -4.82 34.04
C ASP A 83 1.31 -4.19 33.60
N LEU A 84 1.83 -4.62 32.44
CA LEU A 84 3.14 -4.22 31.92
C LEU A 84 3.00 -3.07 30.92
N LYS A 85 3.57 -1.90 31.24
CA LYS A 85 3.42 -0.66 30.46
C LYS A 85 4.74 0.05 30.18
N THR A 86 5.68 0.00 31.11
CA THR A 86 6.98 0.66 31.03
C THR A 86 8.10 -0.33 30.71
N ASP A 87 9.24 0.14 30.21
CA ASP A 87 10.43 -0.70 30.04
C ASP A 87 10.91 -1.31 31.39
N GLN A 88 10.68 -0.63 32.52
CA GLN A 88 10.95 -1.18 33.86
C GLN A 88 10.07 -2.39 34.15
N ASP A 89 8.77 -2.30 33.91
CA ASP A 89 7.84 -3.44 34.09
C ASP A 89 8.29 -4.68 33.28
N PHE A 90 8.79 -4.47 32.06
CA PHE A 90 9.32 -5.56 31.22
C PHE A 90 10.65 -6.11 31.74
N ALA A 91 11.55 -5.26 32.24
CA ALA A 91 12.82 -5.68 32.82
C ALA A 91 12.61 -6.51 34.10
N ASP A 92 11.72 -6.03 34.97
CA ASP A 92 11.32 -6.71 36.21
C ASP A 92 10.65 -8.04 35.90
N ALA A 93 9.69 -8.09 34.99
CA ALA A 93 9.03 -9.34 34.61
C ALA A 93 10.00 -10.36 33.97
N ASP A 94 10.90 -9.92 33.08
CA ASP A 94 11.96 -10.79 32.53
C ASP A 94 12.97 -11.25 33.61
N ALA A 95 13.08 -10.56 34.75
CA ALA A 95 13.89 -10.99 35.90
C ALA A 95 13.11 -11.95 36.82
N PHE A 96 11.84 -11.67 37.13
CA PHE A 96 10.97 -12.52 37.93
C PHE A 96 10.76 -13.89 37.27
N VAL A 97 10.61 -13.96 35.94
CA VAL A 97 10.54 -15.24 35.21
C VAL A 97 11.78 -16.11 35.46
N LYS A 98 12.99 -15.53 35.42
CA LYS A 98 14.26 -16.24 35.70
C LYS A 98 14.41 -16.61 37.18
N PHE A 99 13.95 -15.74 38.07
CA PHE A 99 13.95 -15.97 39.51
C PHE A 99 13.08 -17.17 39.89
N PHE A 100 11.83 -17.22 39.41
CA PHE A 100 10.95 -18.38 39.62
C PHE A 100 11.48 -19.64 38.94
N GLU A 101 12.09 -19.54 37.74
CA GLU A 101 12.72 -20.71 37.10
C GLU A 101 13.87 -21.30 37.93
N LYS A 102 14.70 -20.46 38.58
CA LYS A 102 15.76 -20.92 39.49
C LYS A 102 15.18 -21.52 40.77
N ALA A 103 14.19 -20.87 41.36
CA ALA A 103 13.56 -21.33 42.59
C ALA A 103 12.80 -22.67 42.39
N GLU A 104 12.11 -22.87 41.27
CA GLU A 104 11.45 -24.12 40.89
C GLU A 104 12.44 -25.29 40.78
N LYS A 105 13.66 -25.03 40.26
CA LYS A 105 14.75 -26.02 40.20
C LYS A 105 15.35 -26.34 41.56
N GLU A 106 15.44 -25.36 42.46
CA GLU A 106 15.90 -25.58 43.85
C GLU A 106 14.89 -26.41 44.65
N ILE A 107 13.59 -26.13 44.53
CA ILE A 107 12.51 -26.92 45.12
C ILE A 107 12.55 -28.37 44.61
N GLU A 108 12.69 -28.57 43.29
CA GLU A 108 12.77 -29.92 42.70
C GLU A 108 13.99 -30.71 43.20
N SER A 109 15.16 -30.05 43.32
CA SER A 109 16.36 -30.68 43.85
C SER A 109 16.18 -31.14 45.30
N VAL A 110 15.56 -30.31 46.14
CA VAL A 110 15.26 -30.65 47.53
C VAL A 110 14.21 -31.77 47.61
N LYS A 111 13.19 -31.76 46.75
CA LYS A 111 12.22 -32.87 46.64
C LYS A 111 12.89 -34.21 46.33
N ALA A 112 13.80 -34.22 45.35
CA ALA A 112 14.52 -35.44 44.97
C ALA A 112 15.42 -35.97 46.11
N GLN A 113 16.06 -35.08 46.86
CA GLN A 113 16.87 -35.44 48.04
C GLN A 113 16.03 -36.01 49.19
N ALA A 114 14.79 -35.53 49.36
CA ALA A 114 13.84 -36.08 50.34
C ALA A 114 13.29 -37.45 49.94
N LEU A 115 12.91 -37.63 48.68
CA LEU A 115 12.39 -38.90 48.14
C LEU A 115 13.39 -40.06 48.31
N ALA A 116 14.69 -39.77 48.31
CA ALA A 116 15.74 -40.76 48.50
C ALA A 116 15.89 -41.28 49.95
N LYS A 117 15.12 -40.77 50.93
CA LYS A 117 15.47 -40.91 52.37
C LYS A 117 14.45 -41.55 53.32
N THR A 118 13.13 -41.54 53.12
CA THR A 118 12.19 -41.96 54.21
C THR A 118 10.76 -42.34 53.79
N ALA A 119 10.01 -42.95 54.71
CA ALA A 119 8.71 -43.60 54.46
C ALA A 119 7.47 -42.88 55.04
N SER A 120 7.61 -41.68 55.61
CA SER A 120 6.48 -40.83 56.06
C SER A 120 6.83 -39.35 55.91
N ILE A 121 6.47 -38.75 54.76
CA ILE A 121 6.88 -37.39 54.36
C ILE A 121 5.71 -36.64 53.63
N GLU A 122 4.48 -37.15 53.73
CA GLU A 122 3.39 -36.81 52.80
C GLU A 122 2.96 -35.34 52.83
N GLU A 123 2.74 -34.74 54.00
CA GLU A 123 2.37 -33.32 54.14
C GLU A 123 3.47 -32.36 53.64
N LEU A 124 4.74 -32.74 53.83
CA LEU A 124 5.88 -31.97 53.35
C LEU A 124 6.00 -32.06 51.82
N PHE A 125 5.78 -33.25 51.22
CA PHE A 125 5.71 -33.37 49.75
C PHE A 125 4.54 -32.59 49.17
N ASN A 126 3.36 -32.65 49.77
CA ASN A 126 2.19 -31.88 49.35
C ASN A 126 2.45 -30.36 49.41
N THR A 127 3.22 -29.88 50.39
CA THR A 127 3.65 -28.48 50.49
C THR A 127 4.68 -28.11 49.42
N VAL A 128 5.69 -28.97 49.21
CA VAL A 128 6.70 -28.82 48.14
C VAL A 128 6.06 -28.74 46.75
N ASP A 129 5.15 -29.65 46.42
CA ASP A 129 4.49 -29.69 45.12
C ASP A 129 3.51 -28.52 44.93
N ARG A 130 2.79 -28.11 45.98
CA ARG A 130 1.94 -26.90 45.95
C ARG A 130 2.75 -25.64 45.63
N LEU A 131 3.90 -25.45 46.28
CA LEU A 131 4.78 -24.31 46.01
C LEU A 131 5.38 -24.36 44.60
N LYS A 132 5.81 -25.55 44.16
CA LYS A 132 6.35 -25.78 42.81
C LYS A 132 5.32 -25.42 41.74
N GLU A 133 4.08 -25.89 41.86
CA GLU A 133 3.05 -25.62 40.85
C GLU A 133 2.56 -24.16 40.89
N GLN A 134 2.56 -23.51 42.07
CA GLN A 134 2.31 -22.06 42.18
C GLN A 134 3.40 -21.22 41.47
N MET A 135 4.68 -21.51 41.69
CA MET A 135 5.79 -20.86 40.96
C MET A 135 5.70 -21.11 39.46
N ARG A 136 5.48 -22.37 39.06
CA ARG A 136 5.36 -22.79 37.66
C ARG A 136 4.22 -22.07 36.95
N SER A 137 3.06 -21.98 37.60
CA SER A 137 1.88 -21.26 37.10
C SER A 137 2.19 -19.78 36.90
N LYS A 138 2.75 -19.10 37.92
CA LYS A 138 3.07 -17.66 37.82
C LYS A 138 4.15 -17.38 36.78
N ARG A 139 5.18 -18.22 36.67
CA ARG A 139 6.21 -18.12 35.62
C ARG A 139 5.61 -18.25 34.22
N LEU A 140 4.70 -19.19 34.01
CA LEU A 140 4.03 -19.41 32.72
C LEU A 140 3.05 -18.28 32.37
N GLU A 141 2.32 -17.76 33.35
CA GLU A 141 1.47 -16.57 33.21
C GLU A 141 2.29 -15.34 32.80
N LEU A 142 3.34 -15.01 33.56
CA LEU A 142 4.20 -13.85 33.30
C LEU A 142 4.91 -13.95 31.94
N ASN A 143 5.41 -15.13 31.56
CA ASN A 143 6.07 -15.31 30.27
C ASN A 143 5.09 -15.11 29.08
N LYS A 144 3.82 -15.53 29.23
CA LYS A 144 2.76 -15.22 28.24
C LYS A 144 2.49 -13.72 28.18
N LEU A 145 2.17 -13.09 29.32
CA LEU A 145 1.87 -11.66 29.41
C LEU A 145 3.00 -10.80 28.82
N VAL A 146 4.26 -11.11 29.16
CA VAL A 146 5.45 -10.46 28.58
C VAL A 146 5.51 -10.66 27.07
N THR A 147 5.27 -11.87 26.55
CA THR A 147 5.33 -12.19 25.12
C THR A 147 4.18 -11.60 24.31
N GLU A 148 3.00 -11.49 24.91
CA GLU A 148 1.79 -10.92 24.32
C GLU A 148 1.88 -9.39 24.32
N ARG A 149 2.15 -8.77 25.46
CA ARG A 149 2.33 -7.31 25.58
C ARG A 149 3.50 -6.78 24.73
N LYS A 150 4.62 -7.52 24.61
CA LYS A 150 5.74 -7.16 23.70
C LYS A 150 5.37 -7.25 22.20
N LYS A 151 4.23 -7.86 21.83
CA LYS A 151 3.65 -7.78 20.48
C LYS A 151 2.63 -6.64 20.39
N GLU A 152 1.73 -6.54 21.37
CA GLU A 152 0.70 -5.48 21.42
C GLU A 152 1.32 -4.10 21.35
N VAL A 153 2.33 -3.79 22.17
CA VAL A 153 3.01 -2.49 22.15
C VAL A 153 3.62 -2.17 20.79
N LYS A 154 4.09 -3.17 20.02
CA LYS A 154 4.59 -2.96 18.65
C LYS A 154 3.46 -2.68 17.66
N VAL A 155 2.29 -3.28 17.85
CA VAL A 155 1.09 -2.99 17.05
C VAL A 155 0.54 -1.60 17.39
N GLU A 156 0.46 -1.24 18.67
CA GLU A 156 0.05 0.07 19.17
C GLU A 156 0.92 1.19 18.59
N ILE A 157 2.26 1.07 18.70
CA ILE A 157 3.20 2.04 18.12
C ILE A 157 3.06 2.08 16.59
N ALA A 158 2.97 0.93 15.91
CA ALA A 158 2.79 0.89 14.46
C ALA A 158 1.45 1.47 13.98
N GLN A 159 0.40 1.44 14.80
CA GLN A 159 -0.91 2.02 14.50
C GLN A 159 -0.92 3.53 14.77
N ALA A 160 -0.38 3.98 15.91
CA ALA A 160 -0.23 5.40 16.21
C ALA A 160 0.63 6.12 15.16
N ALA A 161 1.75 5.51 14.75
CA ALA A 161 2.63 6.06 13.72
C ALA A 161 1.95 6.16 12.34
N ARG A 162 1.13 5.17 11.95
CA ARG A 162 0.29 5.26 10.73
C ARG A 162 -0.70 6.41 10.81
N GLN A 163 -1.44 6.51 11.92
CA GLN A 163 -2.43 7.56 12.10
C GLN A 163 -1.82 8.96 12.01
N LEU A 164 -0.61 9.16 12.54
CA LEU A 164 0.12 10.45 12.40
C LEU A 164 0.48 10.80 10.96
N VAL A 165 0.73 9.82 10.09
CA VAL A 165 0.95 10.03 8.65
C VAL A 165 -0.38 10.24 7.91
N ASP A 166 -1.40 9.41 8.18
CA ASP A 166 -2.72 9.51 7.57
C ASP A 166 -3.43 10.85 7.93
N ASP A 167 -3.27 11.33 9.16
CA ASP A 167 -3.73 12.66 9.61
C ASP A 167 -3.00 13.81 8.90
N HIS A 168 -1.72 13.64 8.56
CA HIS A 168 -0.91 14.64 7.84
C HIS A 168 -1.28 14.66 6.35
N VAL A 169 -1.43 13.48 5.74
CA VAL A 169 -1.93 13.29 4.38
C VAL A 169 -3.32 13.88 4.21
N THR A 170 -4.22 13.69 5.19
CA THR A 170 -5.56 14.31 5.19
C THR A 170 -5.49 15.84 5.14
N LYS A 171 -4.72 16.47 6.04
CA LYS A 171 -4.54 17.94 6.07
C LYS A 171 -3.92 18.49 4.78
N LEU A 172 -2.99 17.74 4.17
CA LEU A 172 -2.44 18.10 2.87
C LEU A 172 -3.50 17.99 1.77
N ASN A 173 -4.27 16.90 1.69
CA ASN A 173 -5.38 16.74 0.74
C ASN A 173 -6.44 17.86 0.86
N GLU A 174 -6.80 18.27 2.08
CA GLU A 174 -7.69 19.42 2.31
C GLU A 174 -7.14 20.71 1.66
N SER A 175 -5.83 20.94 1.74
CA SER A 175 -5.17 22.11 1.12
C SER A 175 -5.00 22.01 -0.41
N LEU A 176 -5.23 20.84 -1.01
CA LEU A 176 -5.05 20.57 -2.44
C LEU A 176 -6.35 20.71 -3.27
N GLY A 177 -7.44 21.21 -2.65
CA GLY A 177 -8.62 21.71 -3.37
C GLY A 177 -9.41 20.68 -4.20
N GLY A 178 -9.21 19.38 -3.95
CA GLY A 178 -9.85 18.29 -4.68
C GLY A 178 -8.89 17.35 -5.42
N ALA A 179 -7.60 17.70 -5.51
CA ALA A 179 -6.58 16.72 -5.86
C ALA A 179 -6.23 15.86 -4.62
N HIS A 180 -6.10 14.54 -4.81
CA HIS A 180 -5.75 13.60 -3.74
C HIS A 180 -4.33 13.04 -3.99
N MET A 181 -3.50 13.02 -2.96
CA MET A 181 -2.14 12.49 -3.04
C MET A 181 -2.10 10.96 -3.26
N PRO A 182 -1.04 10.40 -3.88
CA PRO A 182 -0.82 8.96 -3.91
C PRO A 182 -0.62 8.41 -2.49
N LYS A 183 -0.85 7.10 -2.31
CA LYS A 183 -0.58 6.44 -1.03
C LYS A 183 0.92 6.29 -0.81
N ILE A 184 1.41 6.95 0.24
CA ILE A 184 2.80 6.86 0.70
C ILE A 184 3.07 5.45 1.25
N LEU A 185 4.25 4.91 0.94
CA LEU A 185 4.67 3.59 1.41
C LEU A 185 5.46 3.74 2.72
N THR A 186 4.96 3.11 3.79
CA THR A 186 5.56 3.17 5.13
C THR A 186 5.79 1.78 5.71
N ASP A 187 6.99 1.48 6.22
CA ASP A 187 7.28 0.20 6.91
C ASP A 187 7.77 0.38 8.36
N PHE A 188 6.84 0.78 9.22
CA PHE A 188 7.03 0.80 10.67
C PHE A 188 7.44 -0.56 11.26
N ASN A 189 7.08 -1.68 10.62
CA ASN A 189 7.44 -3.02 11.12
C ASN A 189 8.90 -3.36 10.82
N GLY A 190 9.39 -2.97 9.65
CA GLY A 190 10.81 -3.01 9.27
C GLY A 190 11.66 -2.06 10.11
N ALA A 191 11.23 -0.81 10.29
CA ALA A 191 11.94 0.19 11.09
C ALA A 191 12.10 -0.23 12.57
N MET A 192 11.06 -0.82 13.16
CA MET A 192 11.07 -1.37 14.53
C MET A 192 11.77 -2.74 14.67
N LYS A 193 12.30 -3.32 13.59
CA LYS A 193 12.92 -4.66 13.61
C LYS A 193 14.21 -4.65 14.43
N GLY A 194 14.35 -5.64 15.31
CA GLY A 194 15.52 -5.79 16.19
C GLY A 194 15.59 -4.84 17.39
N LYS A 195 14.75 -3.80 17.46
CA LYS A 195 14.65 -2.88 18.60
C LYS A 195 14.08 -3.60 19.84
N ARG A 196 14.55 -3.23 21.04
CA ARG A 196 14.40 -4.04 22.28
C ARG A 196 13.69 -3.33 23.44
N THR A 197 13.64 -2.00 23.46
CA THR A 197 12.94 -1.18 24.45
C THR A 197 11.79 -0.42 23.79
N VAL A 198 10.81 0.05 24.56
CA VAL A 198 9.69 0.87 24.07
C VAL A 198 10.21 2.18 23.47
N GLU A 199 11.19 2.83 24.10
CA GLU A 199 11.89 4.00 23.54
C GLU A 199 12.52 3.70 22.16
N THR A 200 13.30 2.62 22.04
CA THR A 200 13.98 2.31 20.77
C THR A 200 13.01 1.81 19.69
N LEU A 201 11.81 1.35 20.07
CA LEU A 201 10.71 1.12 19.13
C LEU A 201 10.09 2.44 18.68
N GLN A 202 9.70 3.30 19.63
CA GLN A 202 9.04 4.59 19.37
C GLN A 202 9.90 5.49 18.49
N SER A 203 11.17 5.73 18.86
CA SER A 203 12.10 6.56 18.06
C SER A 203 12.25 6.03 16.62
N SER A 204 12.25 4.72 16.42
CA SER A 204 12.36 4.14 15.08
C SER A 204 11.06 4.24 14.26
N ALA A 205 9.92 4.38 14.93
CA ALA A 205 8.65 4.68 14.28
C ALA A 205 8.55 6.18 13.97
N ASP A 206 8.99 7.05 14.89
CA ASP A 206 9.05 8.51 14.72
C ASP A 206 9.95 8.91 13.54
N ASP A 207 11.13 8.27 13.39
CA ASP A 207 12.03 8.44 12.24
C ASP A 207 11.32 8.14 10.90
N GLU A 208 10.52 7.06 10.86
CA GLU A 208 9.76 6.65 9.67
C GLU A 208 8.54 7.55 9.43
N VAL A 209 7.90 8.08 10.48
CA VAL A 209 6.87 9.13 10.36
C VAL A 209 7.47 10.39 9.76
N ALA A 210 8.65 10.83 10.22
CA ALA A 210 9.32 12.01 9.68
C ALA A 210 9.69 11.82 8.20
N ARG A 211 10.22 10.66 7.82
CA ARG A 211 10.48 10.31 6.40
C ARG A 211 9.20 10.37 5.57
N ALA A 212 8.11 9.77 6.05
CA ALA A 212 6.82 9.73 5.35
C ALA A 212 6.19 11.13 5.22
N LYS A 213 6.30 12.01 6.23
CA LYS A 213 5.86 13.41 6.13
C LYS A 213 6.68 14.21 5.10
N ILE A 214 7.98 13.99 5.02
CA ILE A 214 8.84 14.64 4.00
C ILE A 214 8.37 14.23 2.60
N GLU A 215 8.18 12.93 2.36
CA GLU A 215 7.64 12.39 1.10
C GLU A 215 6.24 12.98 0.78
N ALA A 216 5.38 13.13 1.79
CA ALA A 216 4.07 13.78 1.66
C ALA A 216 4.18 15.25 1.25
N ASN A 217 5.06 16.01 1.93
CA ASN A 217 5.25 17.43 1.71
C ASN A 217 5.85 17.70 0.31
N GLU A 218 6.84 16.93 -0.13
CA GLU A 218 7.39 17.06 -1.49
C GLU A 218 6.36 16.70 -2.57
N THR A 219 5.54 15.67 -2.33
CA THR A 219 4.45 15.28 -3.25
C THR A 219 3.35 16.35 -3.30
N ALA A 220 3.00 16.96 -2.16
CA ALA A 220 2.04 18.05 -2.11
C ALA A 220 2.55 19.31 -2.85
N GLU A 221 3.83 19.67 -2.71
CA GLU A 221 4.43 20.78 -3.46
C GLU A 221 4.46 20.51 -4.98
N LEU A 222 4.77 19.28 -5.40
CA LEU A 222 4.68 18.88 -6.81
C LEU A 222 3.26 19.07 -7.36
N ILE A 223 2.25 18.57 -6.64
CA ILE A 223 0.85 18.71 -7.04
C ILE A 223 0.41 20.20 -7.04
N ARG A 224 0.85 21.02 -6.08
CA ARG A 224 0.58 22.48 -6.05
C ARG A 224 1.18 23.19 -7.26
N ALA A 225 2.43 22.88 -7.62
CA ALA A 225 3.08 23.44 -8.81
C ALA A 225 2.35 23.04 -10.10
N ASN A 226 1.98 21.75 -10.22
CA ASN A 226 1.32 21.19 -11.39
C ASN A 226 -0.15 21.66 -11.53
N LEU A 227 -0.88 21.84 -10.43
CA LEU A 227 -2.20 22.49 -10.41
C LEU A 227 -2.11 23.90 -10.97
N LYS A 228 -1.16 24.70 -10.44
CA LYS A 228 -0.93 26.09 -10.88
C LYS A 228 -0.57 26.20 -12.37
N GLN A 229 0.13 25.21 -12.94
CA GLN A 229 0.33 25.14 -14.39
C GLN A 229 -1.01 24.88 -15.13
N LEU A 230 -1.74 23.83 -14.75
CA LEU A 230 -3.00 23.44 -15.41
C LEU A 230 -4.13 24.48 -15.27
N ASP A 231 -4.11 25.32 -14.25
CA ASP A 231 -5.07 26.43 -14.07
C ASP A 231 -4.68 27.71 -14.84
N ALA A 232 -3.46 27.77 -15.39
CA ALA A 232 -3.00 28.87 -16.26
C ALA A 232 -3.15 28.58 -17.77
N VAL A 233 -3.59 27.37 -18.12
CA VAL A 233 -3.82 26.88 -19.49
C VAL A 233 -4.99 27.60 -20.17
N ALA A 234 -4.83 27.96 -21.45
CA ALA A 234 -5.89 28.66 -22.21
C ALA A 234 -7.01 27.71 -22.68
N HIS A 235 -6.71 26.42 -22.84
CA HIS A 235 -7.64 25.39 -23.35
C HIS A 235 -7.86 24.21 -22.36
N PRO A 236 -8.57 24.39 -21.22
CA PRO A 236 -8.68 23.36 -20.17
C PRO A 236 -9.24 22.00 -20.63
N PHE A 237 -10.05 21.97 -21.69
CA PHE A 237 -10.63 20.74 -22.24
C PHE A 237 -9.62 19.79 -22.90
N LEU A 238 -8.40 20.26 -23.21
CA LEU A 238 -7.29 19.44 -23.72
C LEU A 238 -6.62 18.59 -22.63
N PHE A 239 -7.04 18.74 -21.36
CA PHE A 239 -6.38 18.19 -20.19
C PHE A 239 -7.35 17.43 -19.28
N ASN A 240 -8.29 16.66 -19.83
CA ASN A 240 -9.25 15.87 -19.04
C ASN A 240 -8.58 14.81 -18.14
N ASP A 241 -7.31 14.48 -18.40
CA ASP A 241 -6.43 13.57 -17.66
C ASP A 241 -5.70 14.23 -16.46
N ARG A 242 -6.23 15.34 -15.91
CA ARG A 242 -5.60 16.15 -14.83
C ARG A 242 -4.97 15.31 -13.72
N SER A 243 -5.67 14.31 -13.19
CA SER A 243 -5.19 13.50 -12.06
C SER A 243 -3.92 12.69 -12.35
N GLN A 244 -3.67 12.30 -13.60
CA GLN A 244 -2.43 11.64 -14.01
C GLN A 244 -1.31 12.66 -14.26
N LEU A 245 -1.66 13.81 -14.83
CA LEU A 245 -0.73 14.90 -15.13
C LEU A 245 -0.15 15.55 -13.86
N LEU A 246 -0.94 15.64 -12.78
CA LEU A 246 -0.52 16.22 -11.50
C LEU A 246 0.64 15.47 -10.81
N LEU A 247 0.89 14.20 -11.18
CA LEU A 247 1.97 13.38 -10.60
C LEU A 247 3.22 13.30 -11.49
N LYS A 248 3.26 14.01 -12.62
CA LYS A 248 4.48 14.13 -13.43
C LYS A 248 5.46 15.15 -12.87
N ALA A 249 6.72 15.08 -13.32
CA ALA A 249 7.67 16.16 -13.12
C ALA A 249 7.13 17.47 -13.74
N THR A 250 7.32 18.58 -13.05
CA THR A 250 6.77 19.90 -13.41
C THR A 250 7.28 20.42 -14.77
N ASP A 251 8.48 20.01 -15.19
CA ASP A 251 9.05 20.35 -16.49
C ASP A 251 8.45 19.50 -17.62
N ASP A 252 8.26 18.19 -17.40
CA ASP A 252 7.54 17.29 -18.32
C ASP A 252 6.11 17.78 -18.57
N LEU A 253 5.45 18.29 -17.53
CA LEU A 253 4.10 18.83 -17.63
C LEU A 253 4.07 20.12 -18.45
N ALA A 254 4.99 21.06 -18.21
CA ALA A 254 5.11 22.29 -19.00
C ALA A 254 5.38 22.01 -20.49
N ALA A 255 6.25 21.05 -20.79
CA ALA A 255 6.51 20.60 -22.16
C ALA A 255 5.27 19.95 -22.80
N LEU A 256 4.55 19.11 -22.06
CA LEU A 256 3.32 18.45 -22.53
C LEU A 256 2.17 19.44 -22.76
N ILE A 257 2.01 20.45 -21.90
CA ILE A 257 1.05 21.54 -22.08
C ILE A 257 1.35 22.29 -23.38
N THR A 258 2.60 22.76 -23.52
CA THR A 258 3.06 23.50 -24.71
C THR A 258 2.86 22.68 -26.00
N ALA A 259 3.15 21.38 -25.96
CA ALA A 259 2.93 20.48 -27.08
C ALA A 259 1.43 20.40 -27.47
N ARG A 260 0.55 20.12 -26.50
CA ARG A 260 -0.90 19.99 -26.74
C ARG A 260 -1.54 21.29 -27.24
N GLU A 261 -1.20 22.44 -26.65
CA GLU A 261 -1.73 23.73 -27.10
C GLU A 261 -1.23 24.07 -28.50
N SER A 262 0.07 23.89 -28.81
CA SER A 262 0.59 24.14 -30.16
C SER A 262 -0.07 23.27 -31.24
N GLU A 263 -0.43 22.03 -30.92
CA GLU A 263 -1.08 21.12 -31.87
C GLU A 263 -2.55 21.48 -32.08
N HIS A 264 -3.24 21.92 -31.03
CA HIS A 264 -4.59 22.47 -31.13
C HIS A 264 -4.62 23.76 -31.98
N GLU A 265 -3.68 24.68 -31.76
CA GLU A 265 -3.54 25.91 -32.56
C GLU A 265 -3.26 25.62 -34.03
N LYS A 266 -2.37 24.65 -34.33
CA LYS A 266 -2.12 24.17 -35.71
C LYS A 266 -3.38 23.58 -36.35
N ALA A 267 -4.14 22.76 -35.61
CA ALA A 267 -5.36 22.14 -36.12
C ALA A 267 -6.47 23.17 -36.41
N GLU A 268 -6.67 24.15 -35.51
CA GLU A 268 -7.61 25.25 -35.71
C GLU A 268 -7.18 26.16 -36.88
N ALA A 269 -5.90 26.49 -36.99
CA ALA A 269 -5.35 27.24 -38.13
C ALA A 269 -5.59 26.50 -39.46
N ALA A 270 -5.31 25.19 -39.51
CA ALA A 270 -5.55 24.36 -40.69
C ALA A 270 -7.03 24.26 -41.05
N ARG A 271 -7.94 24.19 -40.07
CA ARG A 271 -9.40 24.25 -40.32
C ARG A 271 -9.79 25.58 -40.94
N LEU A 272 -9.32 26.69 -40.36
CA LEU A 272 -9.56 28.04 -40.89
C LEU A 272 -8.97 28.23 -42.29
N GLU A 273 -7.85 27.60 -42.63
CA GLU A 273 -7.30 27.60 -43.99
C GLU A 273 -8.12 26.77 -44.97
N ALA A 274 -8.58 25.59 -44.57
CA ALA A 274 -9.47 24.75 -45.38
C ALA A 274 -10.80 25.45 -45.68
N ASP A 275 -11.38 26.14 -44.69
CA ASP A 275 -12.63 26.90 -44.88
C ASP A 275 -12.40 28.17 -45.72
N ARG A 276 -11.26 28.86 -45.54
CA ARG A 276 -10.81 29.94 -46.46
C ARG A 276 -10.49 29.44 -47.88
N ALA A 277 -10.20 28.15 -48.08
CA ALA A 277 -10.06 27.56 -49.42
C ALA A 277 -11.44 27.34 -50.07
N LYS A 278 -12.35 26.65 -49.37
CA LYS A 278 -13.73 26.42 -49.83
C LYS A 278 -14.45 27.71 -50.24
N ILE A 279 -14.35 28.77 -49.42
CA ILE A 279 -14.99 30.06 -49.74
C ILE A 279 -14.45 30.64 -51.06
N ARG A 280 -13.13 30.58 -51.30
CA ARG A 280 -12.52 31.04 -52.55
C ARG A 280 -12.90 30.16 -53.75
N GLU A 281 -13.04 28.86 -53.54
CA GLU A 281 -13.51 27.92 -54.57
C GLU A 281 -14.98 28.17 -54.93
N GLU A 282 -15.84 28.41 -53.93
CA GLU A 282 -17.23 28.80 -54.14
C GLU A 282 -17.39 30.17 -54.81
N GLU A 283 -16.60 31.17 -54.43
CA GLU A 283 -16.61 32.49 -55.07
C GLU A 283 -16.10 32.42 -56.52
N ALA A 284 -15.03 31.66 -56.77
CA ALA A 284 -14.55 31.40 -58.13
C ALA A 284 -15.58 30.64 -58.97
N ALA A 285 -16.27 29.65 -58.41
CA ALA A 285 -17.34 28.92 -59.07
C ALA A 285 -18.55 29.82 -59.39
N LYS A 286 -18.95 30.70 -58.47
CA LYS A 286 -20.02 31.70 -58.70
C LYS A 286 -19.63 32.67 -59.82
N LEU A 287 -18.41 33.21 -59.80
CA LEU A 287 -17.93 34.14 -60.82
C LEU A 287 -17.78 33.48 -62.21
N ALA A 288 -17.35 32.22 -62.26
CA ALA A 288 -17.29 31.44 -63.50
C ALA A 288 -18.69 31.10 -64.03
N ALA A 289 -19.65 30.79 -63.16
CA ALA A 289 -21.04 30.57 -63.55
C ALA A 289 -21.70 31.86 -64.09
N GLU A 290 -21.46 33.00 -63.45
CA GLU A 290 -21.94 34.32 -63.88
C GLU A 290 -21.39 34.69 -65.28
N GLN A 291 -20.10 34.47 -65.50
CA GLN A 291 -19.47 34.64 -66.83
C GLN A 291 -20.04 33.67 -67.87
N ALA A 292 -20.34 32.42 -67.49
CA ALA A 292 -20.96 31.44 -68.39
C ALA A 292 -22.41 31.83 -68.75
N SER A 293 -23.20 32.35 -67.82
CA SER A 293 -24.54 32.89 -68.13
C SER A 293 -24.47 34.11 -69.06
N ALA A 294 -23.54 35.05 -68.82
CA ALA A 294 -23.38 36.22 -69.68
C ALA A 294 -22.96 35.83 -71.13
N GLN A 295 -22.17 34.76 -71.29
CA GLN A 295 -21.83 34.21 -72.61
C GLN A 295 -23.01 33.47 -73.26
N ALA A 296 -23.85 32.77 -72.49
CA ALA A 296 -25.05 32.10 -73.00
C ALA A 296 -26.14 33.09 -73.44
N GLU A 297 -26.29 34.22 -72.74
CA GLU A 297 -27.17 35.32 -73.15
C GLU A 297 -26.68 35.95 -74.46
N GLN A 298 -25.37 36.16 -74.64
CA GLN A 298 -24.80 36.63 -75.91
C GLN A 298 -24.96 35.63 -77.07
N GLN A 299 -25.09 34.33 -76.80
CA GLN A 299 -25.29 33.32 -77.85
C GLN A 299 -26.75 33.05 -78.21
N THR A 300 -27.72 33.50 -77.39
CA THR A 300 -29.15 33.25 -77.64
C THR A 300 -29.83 34.26 -78.55
N GLU A 301 -29.16 35.36 -78.92
CA GLU A 301 -29.65 36.32 -79.92
C GLU A 301 -29.46 35.83 -81.37
N THR A 302 -28.67 34.77 -81.61
CA THR A 302 -28.43 34.21 -82.95
C THR A 302 -28.83 32.74 -83.12
N ALA A 303 -29.77 32.50 -84.06
CA ALA A 303 -30.14 31.22 -84.70
C ALA A 303 -31.03 30.21 -83.94
N LYS A 304 -32.23 30.00 -84.50
CA LYS A 304 -33.24 28.94 -84.20
C LYS A 304 -34.24 28.93 -85.38
N PRO A 305 -34.92 27.83 -85.81
CA PRO A 305 -34.86 26.41 -85.38
C PRO A 305 -34.72 25.34 -86.53
N ALA A 306 -34.71 24.05 -86.12
CA ALA A 306 -35.42 22.89 -86.73
C ALA A 306 -34.92 22.22 -88.05
N PRO A 307 -35.34 20.96 -88.38
CA PRO A 307 -35.72 19.81 -87.51
C PRO A 307 -35.25 18.39 -88.00
N GLN A 308 -35.64 17.33 -87.24
CA GLN A 308 -35.87 15.92 -87.68
C GLN A 308 -34.64 15.02 -88.03
N GLU A 309 -34.62 13.68 -87.83
CA GLU A 309 -35.51 12.72 -87.10
C GLU A 309 -34.78 11.37 -86.79
N ALA A 310 -35.50 10.43 -86.16
CA ALA A 310 -35.33 8.96 -86.12
C ALA A 310 -34.51 8.29 -84.99
N ALA A 311 -35.04 7.15 -84.53
CA ALA A 311 -34.45 6.17 -83.59
C ALA A 311 -34.48 4.76 -84.25
N PRO A 312 -33.87 3.70 -83.68
CA PRO A 312 -34.59 2.90 -82.67
C PRO A 312 -33.71 2.15 -81.60
N ALA A 313 -34.39 1.59 -80.59
CA ALA A 313 -34.16 0.36 -79.77
C ALA A 313 -32.73 -0.26 -79.57
N ALA A 314 -32.39 -0.94 -78.46
CA ALA A 314 -33.24 -1.78 -77.59
C ALA A 314 -32.56 -2.24 -76.25
N ARG A 315 -33.38 -2.76 -75.32
CA ARG A 315 -33.10 -3.77 -74.24
C ARG A 315 -32.22 -3.37 -73.03
N GLU A 316 -32.74 -3.44 -71.79
CA GLU A 316 -32.94 -4.62 -70.87
C GLU A 316 -31.61 -5.16 -70.31
N VAL A 317 -31.35 -5.35 -69.00
CA VAL A 317 -32.02 -5.13 -67.69
C VAL A 317 -30.89 -4.88 -66.63
N ALA A 318 -31.04 -4.52 -65.34
CA ALA A 318 -32.09 -4.58 -64.30
C ALA A 318 -32.13 -3.24 -63.49
N GLN A 319 -32.86 -2.93 -62.39
CA GLN A 319 -33.51 -3.64 -61.25
C GLN A 319 -32.56 -4.26 -60.19
N ALA A 320 -32.76 -4.11 -58.86
CA ALA A 320 -33.73 -3.30 -58.09
C ALA A 320 -33.25 -2.98 -56.63
N THR A 321 -33.90 -2.01 -55.96
CA THR A 321 -34.02 -1.80 -54.48
C THR A 321 -32.72 -1.55 -53.66
N GLY A 322 -32.61 -0.59 -52.73
CA GLY A 322 -33.59 0.31 -52.09
C GLY A 322 -34.31 -0.34 -50.89
N SER A 323 -34.43 0.25 -49.70
CA SER A 323 -33.95 1.55 -49.18
C SER A 323 -34.01 1.53 -47.63
N VAL A 324 -33.27 2.43 -46.97
CA VAL A 324 -33.31 2.83 -45.52
C VAL A 324 -33.57 1.75 -44.45
N SER A 325 -32.66 1.63 -43.47
CA SER A 325 -32.91 2.04 -42.07
C SER A 325 -31.74 1.70 -41.12
N ALA A 326 -31.34 2.67 -40.31
CA ALA A 326 -30.77 2.43 -38.98
C ALA A 326 -31.96 2.32 -37.98
N PRO A 327 -31.85 1.63 -36.82
CA PRO A 327 -30.94 2.07 -35.76
C PRO A 327 -30.26 0.95 -34.95
N SER A 328 -29.56 1.38 -33.89
CA SER A 328 -28.84 0.66 -32.84
C SER A 328 -29.35 -0.72 -32.39
N ALA A 329 -28.41 -1.62 -32.15
CA ALA A 329 -28.39 -2.43 -30.92
C ALA A 329 -26.94 -2.78 -30.51
N ASN A 330 -26.69 -2.85 -29.21
CA ASN A 330 -25.46 -3.34 -28.60
C ASN A 330 -25.52 -4.87 -28.48
N THR A 331 -24.49 -5.60 -28.91
CA THR A 331 -24.43 -7.07 -28.80
C THR A 331 -23.30 -7.48 -27.86
N ALA A 332 -23.65 -8.15 -26.76
CA ALA A 332 -22.73 -8.48 -25.69
C ALA A 332 -21.75 -9.61 -26.01
N GLN A 333 -20.67 -9.66 -25.23
CA GLN A 333 -19.63 -10.70 -25.28
C GLN A 333 -20.19 -12.07 -24.86
N ALA A 334 -20.00 -13.09 -25.70
CA ALA A 334 -20.34 -14.47 -25.36
C ALA A 334 -19.16 -15.15 -24.63
N LYS A 335 -19.10 -15.01 -23.30
CA LYS A 335 -18.24 -15.90 -22.48
C LYS A 335 -18.78 -17.34 -22.55
N PRO A 336 -17.93 -18.38 -22.68
CA PRO A 336 -18.41 -19.77 -22.72
C PRO A 336 -19.01 -20.19 -21.38
N GLN A 337 -20.25 -20.66 -21.39
CA GLN A 337 -20.91 -21.18 -20.20
C GLN A 337 -20.42 -22.60 -19.89
N ILE A 338 -19.74 -22.76 -18.76
CA ILE A 338 -19.45 -24.07 -18.17
C ILE A 338 -20.37 -24.25 -16.96
N THR A 339 -21.23 -25.27 -17.01
CA THR A 339 -22.19 -25.56 -15.93
C THR A 339 -21.53 -26.32 -14.79
N GLY A 340 -21.21 -25.59 -13.72
CA GLY A 340 -20.72 -26.09 -12.43
C GLY A 340 -20.33 -24.91 -11.55
N GLU A 341 -20.41 -25.06 -10.23
CA GLU A 341 -19.97 -24.01 -9.30
C GLU A 341 -18.43 -23.91 -9.35
N LEU A 342 -17.94 -22.82 -9.95
CA LEU A 342 -16.52 -22.52 -10.09
C LEU A 342 -16.03 -21.74 -8.88
N THR A 343 -14.85 -22.08 -8.36
CA THR A 343 -14.25 -21.35 -7.24
C THR A 343 -13.77 -19.95 -7.68
N GLU A 344 -13.63 -19.02 -6.73
CA GLU A 344 -13.10 -17.67 -7.03
C GLU A 344 -11.73 -17.71 -7.71
N TYR A 345 -10.88 -18.69 -7.34
CA TYR A 345 -9.60 -18.96 -7.98
C TYR A 345 -9.76 -19.39 -9.45
N GLN A 346 -10.65 -20.35 -9.73
CA GLN A 346 -10.94 -20.80 -11.09
C GLN A 346 -11.51 -19.65 -11.94
N MET A 347 -12.42 -18.83 -11.38
CA MET A 347 -12.99 -17.67 -12.07
C MET A 347 -11.93 -16.60 -12.37
N GLY A 348 -11.07 -16.26 -11.40
CA GLY A 348 -9.99 -15.28 -11.60
C GLY A 348 -8.95 -15.75 -12.62
N TRP A 349 -8.61 -17.05 -12.62
CA TRP A 349 -7.71 -17.64 -13.61
C TRP A 349 -8.33 -17.61 -15.02
N LEU A 350 -9.61 -17.96 -15.15
CA LEU A 350 -10.35 -17.88 -16.43
C LEU A 350 -10.41 -16.46 -16.99
N ASP A 351 -10.72 -15.47 -16.16
CA ASP A 351 -10.80 -14.08 -16.60
C ASP A 351 -9.43 -13.58 -17.07
N GLY A 352 -8.38 -13.82 -16.27
CA GLY A 352 -7.00 -13.48 -16.60
C GLY A 352 -6.51 -14.11 -17.90
N ILE A 353 -6.69 -15.42 -18.10
CA ILE A 353 -6.24 -16.07 -19.34
C ILE A 353 -7.05 -15.64 -20.57
N SER A 354 -8.33 -15.29 -20.38
CA SER A 354 -9.15 -14.72 -21.47
C SER A 354 -8.72 -13.30 -21.86
N ALA A 355 -8.22 -12.50 -20.92
CA ALA A 355 -7.76 -11.14 -21.17
C ALA A 355 -6.45 -11.09 -22.00
N TYR A 356 -5.63 -12.14 -21.95
CA TYR A 356 -4.42 -12.30 -22.76
C TYR A 356 -4.62 -13.20 -24.01
N ALA A 357 -5.87 -13.56 -24.34
CA ALA A 357 -6.18 -14.31 -25.54
C ALA A 357 -6.28 -13.40 -26.77
N HIS A 358 -5.67 -13.82 -27.89
CA HIS A 358 -5.72 -13.10 -29.17
C HIS A 358 -6.46 -13.92 -30.23
N TRP A 359 -7.09 -13.23 -31.19
CA TRP A 359 -7.82 -13.85 -32.29
C TRP A 359 -6.91 -14.10 -33.49
N LYS A 360 -6.97 -15.32 -34.04
CA LYS A 360 -6.31 -15.73 -35.28
C LYS A 360 -7.19 -16.78 -35.97
N ASP A 361 -7.44 -16.62 -37.27
CA ASP A 361 -8.19 -17.58 -38.10
C ASP A 361 -9.57 -18.01 -37.54
N GLY A 362 -10.25 -17.11 -36.82
CA GLY A 362 -11.54 -17.37 -36.17
C GLY A 362 -11.48 -18.12 -34.83
N VAL A 363 -10.29 -18.38 -34.31
CA VAL A 363 -10.02 -19.08 -33.04
C VAL A 363 -9.25 -18.17 -32.07
N GLN A 364 -9.42 -18.38 -30.77
CA GLN A 364 -8.66 -17.66 -29.73
C GLN A 364 -7.45 -18.48 -29.28
N TYR A 365 -6.28 -17.84 -29.26
CA TYR A 365 -4.97 -18.41 -28.90
C TYR A 365 -4.36 -17.68 -27.69
N VAL A 366 -3.52 -18.38 -26.93
CA VAL A 366 -2.93 -17.86 -25.68
C VAL A 366 -1.41 -18.04 -25.65
N GLY A 367 -0.70 -16.96 -25.33
CA GLY A 367 0.77 -16.92 -25.36
C GLY A 367 1.35 -16.91 -26.78
N THR A 368 2.62 -17.32 -26.90
CA THR A 368 3.42 -17.26 -28.14
C THR A 368 3.59 -18.61 -28.85
N GLY A 369 2.68 -19.56 -28.60
CA GLY A 369 2.63 -20.85 -29.29
C GLY A 369 1.21 -21.14 -29.79
N ASP A 370 1.05 -22.13 -30.67
CA ASP A 370 -0.23 -22.46 -31.32
C ASP A 370 -1.26 -23.15 -30.38
N ARG A 371 -1.26 -22.82 -29.08
CA ARG A 371 -2.20 -23.33 -28.09
C ARG A 371 -3.47 -22.48 -28.06
N THR A 372 -4.63 -23.12 -28.24
CA THR A 372 -5.92 -22.42 -28.14
C THR A 372 -6.30 -22.12 -26.69
N LEU A 373 -7.11 -21.06 -26.49
CA LEU A 373 -7.72 -20.74 -25.21
C LEU A 373 -8.53 -21.92 -24.66
N LYS A 374 -9.22 -22.67 -25.54
CA LYS A 374 -10.01 -23.84 -25.17
C LYS A 374 -9.13 -24.93 -24.55
N GLU A 375 -8.03 -25.31 -25.19
CA GLU A 375 -7.10 -26.32 -24.67
C GLU A 375 -6.42 -25.86 -23.38
N ALA A 376 -6.26 -24.55 -23.17
CA ALA A 376 -5.78 -24.01 -21.89
C ALA A 376 -6.80 -24.21 -20.76
N VAL A 377 -8.08 -23.87 -21.00
CA VAL A 377 -9.17 -24.09 -20.04
C VAL A 377 -9.37 -25.58 -19.76
N ASP A 378 -9.44 -26.43 -20.79
CA ASP A 378 -9.69 -27.86 -20.64
C ASP A 378 -8.56 -28.56 -19.84
N GLN A 379 -7.28 -28.18 -20.03
CA GLN A 379 -6.19 -28.72 -19.19
C GLN A 379 -6.32 -28.26 -17.74
N PHE A 380 -6.56 -26.97 -17.49
CA PHE A 380 -6.67 -26.43 -16.13
C PHE A 380 -7.80 -27.10 -15.34
N MET A 381 -8.99 -27.21 -15.95
CA MET A 381 -10.16 -27.88 -15.36
C MET A 381 -9.96 -29.39 -15.13
N THR A 382 -9.00 -30.01 -15.82
CA THR A 382 -8.64 -31.43 -15.65
C THR A 382 -7.57 -31.61 -14.57
N GLN A 383 -6.62 -30.68 -14.45
CA GLN A 383 -5.57 -30.72 -13.43
C GLN A 383 -6.09 -30.35 -12.03
N ASP A 384 -6.95 -29.33 -11.92
CA ASP A 384 -7.51 -28.85 -10.65
C ASP A 384 -8.48 -29.88 -10.00
N LYS A 385 -9.04 -30.80 -10.81
CA LYS A 385 -9.83 -31.95 -10.34
C LYS A 385 -9.02 -33.19 -9.96
N ALA A 386 -7.69 -33.13 -10.10
CA ALA A 386 -6.77 -34.22 -9.81
C ALA A 386 -5.82 -33.91 -8.63
N ALA A 387 -6.07 -32.80 -7.92
CA ALA A 387 -5.38 -32.36 -6.71
C ALA A 387 -6.28 -32.52 -5.47
#